data_AF-A0A932U4D9-F1
#
_entry.id   AF-A0A932U4D9-F1
#
_cell.length_a   1.000
_cell.length_b   1.000
_cell.length_c   1.000
_cell.angle_alpha   90.00
_cell.angle_beta   90.00
_cell.angle_gamma   90.00
#
_symmetry.space_group_name_H-M   'P 1'
#
loop_
_entity.id
_entity.type
_entity.pdbx_description
1 polymer ?
#
loop_
_entity_poly.entity_id
_entity_poly.type
_entity_poly.pdbx_seq_one_letter_code
_entity_poly.pdbx_strand_id
1 'polypeptide(L)' 'MWISGIAIDRFKNGKSVEHWEIFDQLGMLQQLGAIPGPE' A
#
# COMPACT_ATOMS: atom_id res chain seq x y z
N MET A 1 -10.71 8.22 2.96
CA MET A 1 -10.15 7.31 1.93
C MET A 1 -9.38 6.25 2.69
N TRP A 2 -9.71 4.98 2.51
CA TRP A 2 -9.10 3.86 3.25
C TRP A 2 -8.62 2.83 2.23
N ILE A 3 -7.43 2.28 2.45
CA ILE A 3 -6.81 1.28 1.58
C ILE A 3 -6.37 0.12 2.45
N SER A 4 -6.80 -1.07 2.07
CA SER A 4 -6.45 -2.30 2.78
C SER A 4 -5.08 -2.78 2.31
N GLY A 5 -4.26 -3.22 3.26
CA GLY A 5 -2.93 -3.74 2.96
C GLY A 5 -2.26 -4.35 4.19
N ILE A 6 -1.11 -4.96 3.95
CA ILE A 6 -0.22 -5.52 4.96
C ILE A 6 1.19 -5.03 4.66
N ALA A 7 1.88 -4.60 5.71
CA ALA A 7 3.29 -4.26 5.64
C ALA A 7 4.10 -5.12 6.65
N ILE A 8 5.32 -5.45 6.26
CA ILE A 8 6.32 -6.11 7.11
C ILE A 8 7.55 -5.22 7.12
N ASP A 9 7.91 -4.73 8.31
CA ASP A 9 9.11 -3.93 8.54
C ASP A 9 10.13 -4.75 9.35
N ARG A 10 11.35 -4.86 8.82
CA ARG A 10 12.47 -5.45 9.55
C ARG A 10 13.35 -4.36 10.12
N PHE A 11 13.58 -4.41 11.43
CA PHE A 11 14.42 -3.46 12.14
C PHE A 11 15.79 -4.06 12.51
N LYS A 12 16.84 -3.24 12.43
CA LYS A 12 18.17 -3.52 12.97
C LYS A 12 18.73 -2.26 13.61
N ASN A 13 19.24 -2.36 14.84
CA ASN A 13 19.78 -1.24 15.61
C ASN A 13 18.80 -0.05 15.71
N GLY A 14 17.52 -0.33 15.94
CA GLY A 14 16.47 0.68 16.05
C GLY A 14 16.08 1.38 14.75
N LYS A 15 16.55 0.90 13.59
CA LYS A 15 16.23 1.47 12.27
C LYS A 15 15.55 0.43 11.38
N SER A 16 14.57 0.83 10.56
CA SER A 16 14.03 -0.03 9.50
C SER A 16 15.11 -0.20 8.43
N VAL A 17 15.36 -1.44 8.03
CA VAL A 17 16.40 -1.81 7.05
C VAL A 17 15.84 -2.57 5.86
N GLU A 18 14.55 -2.90 5.90
CA GLU A 18 13.83 -3.60 4.84
C GLU A 18 12.33 -3.45 5.09
N HIS A 19 11.60 -3.20 4.02
CA HIS A 19 10.17 -2.98 4.03
C HIS A 19 9.55 -3.76 2.87
N TRP A 20 8.57 -4.59 3.18
CA TRP A 20 7.74 -5.27 2.19
C TRP A 20 6.29 -4.90 2.43
N GLU A 21 5.60 -4.49 1.39
CA GLU A 21 4.18 -4.19 1.46
C GLU A 21 3.41 -4.80 0.30
N ILE A 22 2.15 -5.11 0.59
CA ILE A 22 1.13 -5.37 -0.39
C ILE A 22 -0.13 -4.61 0.03
N PHE A 23 -0.67 -3.81 -0.88
CA PHE A 23 -1.89 -3.05 -0.65
C PHE A 23 -2.71 -2.98 -1.94
N ASP A 24 -4.00 -2.64 -1.81
CA ASP A 24 -4.89 -2.48 -2.96
C ASP A 24 -4.56 -1.22 -3.78
N GLN A 25 -3.49 -1.31 -4.57
CA GLN A 25 -3.03 -0.23 -5.43
C GLN A 25 -4.01 0.08 -6.58
N LEU A 26 -4.74 -0.94 -7.07
CA LEU A 26 -5.72 -0.73 -8.12
C LEU A 26 -6.90 0.09 -7.59
N GLY A 27 -7.51 -0.34 -6.48
CA GLY A 27 -8.60 0.40 -5.84
C GLY A 27 -8.19 1.80 -5.41
N MET A 28 -6.93 1.99 -4.98
CA MET A 28 -6.36 3.32 -4.74
C MET A 28 -6.48 4.23 -5.96
N LEU A 29 -5.94 3.78 -7.11
CA LEU A 29 -5.86 4.59 -8.31
C LEU A 29 -7.26 4.90 -8.87
N GLN A 30 -8.21 3.99 -8.69
CA GLN A 30 -9.63 4.20 -9.01
C GLN A 30 -10.25 5.28 -8.12
N GLN A 31 -10.03 5.21 -6.80
CA GLN A 31 -10.54 6.22 -5.86
C GLN A 31 -9.96 7.63 -6.12
N LEU A 32 -8.72 7.71 -6.60
CA LEU A 32 -8.09 8.97 -7.02
C LEU A 32 -8.55 9.47 -8.40
N GLY A 33 -9.32 8.67 -9.15
CA GLY A 33 -9.75 8.99 -10.51
C GLY A 33 -8.63 8.91 -11.56
N ALA A 34 -7.49 8.31 -11.24
CA ALA A 34 -6.35 8.15 -12.15
C ALA A 34 -6.63 7.08 -13.23
N ILE A 35 -7.48 6.10 -12.90
CA ILE A 35 -7.96 5.05 -13.82
C ILE A 35 -9.46 4.80 -13.57
N PRO A 36 -10.21 4.24 -14.53
CA PRO A 36 -11.62 3.91 -14.35
C PRO A 36 -11.84 2.89 -13.23
N GLY A 37 -12.85 3.16 -12.40
CA GLY A 37 -13.42 2.19 -11.47
C GLY A 37 -14.15 1.05 -12.19
N PRO A 38 -14.52 -0.03 -11.48
CA PRO A 38 -15.50 -0.98 -12.01
C PRO A 38 -16.82 -0.27 -12.36
N GLU A 39 -17.54 -0.79 -13.36
CA GLU A 39 -18.87 -0.32 -13.78
C GLU A 39 -19.95 -0.57 -12.72
#